data_AF-A0A478FPZ7-F1
#
_entry.id   AF-A0A478FPZ7-F1
#
_cell.length_a   1.000
_cell.length_b   1.000
_cell.length_c   1.000
_cell.angle_alpha   90.00
_cell.angle_beta   90.00
_cell.angle_gamma   90.00
#
_symmetry.space_group_name_H-M   'P 1'
#
loop_
_entity.id
_entity.type
_entity.pdbx_description
1 polymer ?
#
loop_
_entity_poly.entity_id
_entity_poly.type
_entity_poly.pdbx_seq_one_letter_code
_entity_poly.pdbx_strand_id
1 'polypeptide(L)'
;MLTESKITISCSVASINAALGVSGYELLQIYLLNGNAQEELSSFDNTAISNAKISRKKSKTIAWKESKDVLDPRLHETTKTTVNDHESRYRIYRFRHISQEHKAKFVDWKDNKEWWEKTYEVRKYMLKNANFRKYVNIEGGYENLPYANQTKLHLNQFCDHVYWSQTYFEKYKSIFWLMCTTDAKNPDEGEEAKIISQAKKAKFPKGNQDEEIIYLTVEQAKKTNIYNATTNSAKDKFVVYDYSSNWWEWSYQYRFQEDKKNETSAFPISGKFKKIDKGWDDSRENTTALNKVCKDFYEQTNNNSQDEIDDAWRYCSDKGEKDT
;
A
#
# COMPACT_ATOMS: atom_id res chain seq x y z
N MET A 1 -12.69 16.01 -40.33
CA MET A 1 -11.72 15.14 -39.64
C MET A 1 -10.33 15.71 -39.87
N LEU A 2 -9.85 16.59 -38.99
CA LEU A 2 -8.61 17.36 -39.16
C LEU A 2 -7.77 17.41 -37.87
N THR A 3 -8.23 16.76 -36.81
CA THR A 3 -7.60 16.74 -35.48
C THR A 3 -6.48 15.71 -35.39
N GLU A 4 -6.63 14.56 -36.05
CA GLU A 4 -5.61 13.50 -36.09
C GLU A 4 -4.40 13.88 -36.97
N SER A 5 -4.63 14.64 -38.05
CA SER A 5 -3.56 15.10 -38.94
C SER A 5 -2.66 16.14 -38.27
N LYS A 6 -3.21 17.04 -37.45
CA LYS A 6 -2.43 18.08 -36.75
C LYS A 6 -1.47 17.50 -35.72
N ILE A 7 -1.91 16.49 -34.97
CA ILE A 7 -1.08 15.83 -33.93
C ILE A 7 0.05 15.02 -34.57
N THR A 8 -0.24 14.34 -35.69
CA THR A 8 0.77 13.54 -36.42
C THR A 8 1.88 14.44 -37.00
N ILE A 9 1.52 15.61 -37.52
CA ILE A 9 2.49 16.60 -38.03
C ILE A 9 3.35 17.16 -36.89
N SER A 10 2.76 17.49 -35.74
CA SER A 10 3.52 18.01 -34.58
C SER A 10 4.49 16.98 -33.98
N CYS A 11 4.12 15.70 -33.92
CA CYS A 11 5.02 14.64 -33.46
C CYS A 11 6.18 14.37 -34.44
N SER A 12 5.96 14.58 -35.75
CA SER A 12 7.00 14.40 -36.77
C SER A 12 8.12 15.45 -36.65
N VAL A 13 7.78 16.67 -36.23
CA VAL A 13 8.74 17.78 -36.07
C VAL A 13 9.56 17.65 -34.77
N ALA A 14 9.00 17.04 -33.73
CA ALA A 14 9.70 16.87 -32.45
C ALA A 14 10.68 15.68 -32.41
N SER A 15 10.52 14.68 -33.29
CA SER A 15 11.26 13.42 -33.22
C SER A 15 12.42 13.28 -34.21
N ILE A 16 12.62 14.25 -35.11
CA ILE A 16 13.72 14.19 -36.08
C ILE A 16 14.42 15.55 -36.13
N ASN A 17 15.69 15.56 -35.72
CA ASN A 17 16.71 16.63 -35.82
C ASN A 17 16.21 17.99 -36.35
N ALA A 18 16.43 19.05 -35.59
CA ALA A 18 16.07 20.46 -35.88
C ALA A 18 16.30 20.96 -37.32
N ALA A 19 17.13 20.28 -38.12
CA ALA A 19 17.29 20.52 -39.55
C ALA A 19 16.08 20.13 -40.43
N LEU A 20 15.30 19.11 -40.07
CA LEU A 20 14.11 18.65 -40.83
C LEU A 20 12.83 19.40 -40.46
N GLY A 21 12.82 20.13 -39.34
CA GLY A 21 11.70 21.01 -38.95
C GLY A 21 11.51 22.18 -39.92
N VAL A 22 12.61 22.70 -40.48
CA VAL A 22 12.58 23.74 -41.52
C VAL A 22 12.01 23.18 -42.84
N SER A 23 12.42 21.97 -43.23
CA SER A 23 11.97 21.34 -44.48
C SER A 23 10.52 20.88 -44.41
N GLY A 24 10.06 20.38 -43.26
CA GLY A 24 8.65 20.02 -43.04
C GLY A 24 7.74 21.25 -43.05
N TYR A 25 8.21 22.38 -42.53
CA TYR A 25 7.51 23.66 -42.55
C TYR A 25 7.40 24.25 -43.97
N GLU A 26 8.48 24.20 -44.76
CA GLU A 26 8.47 24.63 -46.17
C GLU A 26 7.57 23.74 -47.04
N LEU A 27 7.58 22.43 -46.80
CA LEU A 27 6.73 21.49 -47.55
C LEU A 27 5.24 21.71 -47.24
N LEU A 28 4.91 22.08 -45.99
CA LEU A 28 3.57 22.50 -45.58
C LEU A 28 3.17 23.86 -46.17
N GLN A 29 4.09 24.81 -46.30
CA GLN A 29 3.84 26.08 -46.99
C GLN A 29 3.52 25.87 -48.49
N ILE A 30 4.32 25.05 -49.18
CA ILE A 30 4.09 24.73 -50.61
C ILE A 30 2.75 24.03 -50.80
N TYR A 31 2.42 23.09 -49.91
CA TYR A 31 1.21 22.29 -50.01
C TYR A 31 -0.07 23.06 -49.62
N LEU A 32 0.00 24.01 -48.68
CA LEU A 32 -1.18 24.75 -48.19
C LEU A 32 -1.41 26.09 -48.87
N LEU A 33 -0.37 26.79 -49.33
CA LEU A 33 -0.52 28.20 -49.72
C LEU A 33 -0.37 28.51 -51.20
N ASN A 34 0.25 27.66 -52.03
CA ASN A 34 0.37 27.78 -53.49
C ASN A 34 0.27 29.22 -54.06
N GLY A 35 0.94 30.18 -53.42
CA GLY A 35 0.58 31.59 -53.51
C GLY A 35 1.63 32.45 -52.85
N ASN A 36 2.26 33.30 -53.67
CA ASN A 36 3.30 34.25 -53.30
C ASN A 36 2.85 35.19 -52.18
N ALA A 37 3.58 35.22 -51.06
CA ALA A 37 3.76 36.44 -50.27
C ALA A 37 4.89 36.26 -49.25
N GLN A 38 5.87 37.18 -49.30
CA GLN A 38 6.78 37.49 -48.20
C GLN A 38 5.98 38.10 -47.05
N GLU A 39 5.83 37.39 -45.94
CA GLU A 39 5.61 37.99 -44.63
C GLU A 39 6.57 37.33 -43.63
N GLU A 40 7.45 38.13 -43.01
CA GLU A 40 8.22 37.69 -41.85
C GLU A 40 7.26 37.46 -40.69
N LEU A 41 6.94 36.20 -40.43
CA LEU A 41 6.14 35.79 -39.29
C LEU A 41 7.04 35.63 -38.07
N SER A 42 6.71 36.39 -37.03
CA SER A 42 7.35 36.37 -35.71
C SER A 42 7.41 34.95 -35.14
N SER A 43 8.52 34.64 -34.46
CA SER A 43 8.76 33.37 -33.80
C SER A 43 7.55 32.99 -32.93
N PHE A 44 6.81 31.94 -33.33
CA PHE A 44 5.74 31.40 -32.52
C PHE A 44 6.31 30.97 -31.17
N ASP A 45 5.80 31.58 -30.10
CA ASP A 45 6.17 31.26 -28.72
C ASP A 45 5.67 29.83 -28.38
N ASN A 46 6.59 28.87 -28.47
CA ASN A 46 6.32 27.45 -28.26
C ASN A 46 6.02 27.09 -26.79
N THR A 47 6.04 28.05 -25.86
CA THR A 47 5.68 27.80 -24.45
C THR A 47 4.25 27.28 -24.28
N ALA A 48 3.32 27.62 -25.18
CA ALA A 48 1.96 27.07 -25.16
C ALA A 48 1.91 25.57 -25.47
N ILE A 49 2.86 25.06 -26.28
CA ILE A 49 2.95 23.63 -26.64
C ILE A 49 3.64 22.84 -25.52
N SER A 50 4.65 23.42 -24.84
CA SER A 50 5.25 22.77 -23.66
C SER A 50 4.28 22.65 -22.47
N ASN A 51 3.31 23.55 -22.39
CA ASN A 51 2.27 23.56 -21.34
C ASN A 51 1.02 22.75 -21.70
N ALA A 52 0.89 22.26 -22.93
CA ALA A 52 -0.21 21.40 -23.33
C ALA A 52 -0.05 20.03 -22.65
N LYS A 53 -0.80 19.79 -21.57
CA LYS A 53 -0.91 18.47 -20.93
C LYS A 53 -1.49 17.48 -21.93
N ILE A 54 -0.63 16.68 -22.54
CA ILE A 54 -1.06 15.60 -23.45
C ILE A 54 -1.65 14.48 -22.59
N SER A 55 -2.95 14.21 -22.78
CA SER A 55 -3.63 13.13 -22.08
C SER A 55 -3.33 11.78 -22.75
N ARG A 56 -2.77 10.84 -22.00
CA ARG A 56 -2.51 9.48 -22.48
C ARG A 56 -3.81 8.76 -22.80
N LYS A 57 -3.85 8.02 -23.91
CA LYS A 57 -4.93 7.04 -24.19
C LYS A 57 -4.70 5.81 -23.31
N LYS A 58 -5.24 5.84 -22.09
CA LYS A 58 -5.15 4.73 -21.12
C LYS A 58 -6.30 3.75 -21.37
N SER A 59 -6.08 2.46 -21.12
CA SER A 59 -7.20 1.52 -20.97
C SER A 59 -8.12 2.03 -19.85
N LYS A 60 -9.42 1.72 -19.88
CA LYS A 60 -10.34 2.17 -18.82
C LYS A 60 -9.81 1.70 -17.46
N THR A 61 -9.65 2.60 -16.49
CA THR A 61 -9.19 2.26 -15.13
C THR A 61 -10.09 1.17 -14.55
N ILE A 62 -9.49 0.02 -14.24
CA ILE A 62 -10.18 -1.00 -13.46
C ILE A 62 -10.00 -0.64 -11.98
N ALA A 63 -11.10 -0.23 -11.36
CA ALA A 63 -11.21 0.03 -9.93
C ALA A 63 -12.03 -1.07 -9.24
N TRP A 64 -12.08 -1.03 -7.92
CA TRP A 64 -13.00 -1.87 -7.16
C TRP A 64 -14.46 -1.50 -7.48
N LYS A 65 -15.36 -2.50 -7.47
CA LYS A 65 -16.80 -2.32 -7.77
C LYS A 65 -17.60 -1.90 -6.54
N GLU A 66 -17.24 -2.44 -5.40
CA GLU A 66 -17.84 -2.16 -4.10
C GLU A 66 -16.73 -2.09 -3.05
N SER A 67 -16.79 -1.08 -2.19
CA SER A 67 -15.95 -0.97 -1.01
C SER A 67 -16.85 -1.02 0.21
N LYS A 68 -16.54 -1.91 1.16
CA LYS A 68 -17.14 -1.85 2.50
C LYS A 68 -16.19 -1.09 3.41
N ASP A 69 -16.74 -0.13 4.14
CA ASP A 69 -15.98 0.65 5.10
C ASP A 69 -15.38 -0.23 6.20
N VAL A 70 -14.15 0.10 6.55
CA VAL A 70 -13.43 -0.20 7.79
C VAL A 70 -13.67 -1.60 8.36
N LEU A 71 -12.87 -2.57 7.93
CA LEU A 71 -12.67 -3.82 8.67
C LEU A 71 -11.58 -3.62 9.71
N ASP A 72 -11.77 -4.11 10.93
CA ASP A 72 -10.66 -4.27 11.89
C ASP A 72 -9.87 -5.53 11.55
N PRO A 73 -8.67 -5.41 10.95
CA PRO A 73 -7.94 -6.58 10.49
C PRO A 73 -7.38 -7.40 11.66
N ARG A 74 -7.48 -6.94 12.92
CA ARG A 74 -7.00 -7.66 14.12
C ARG A 74 -7.91 -8.81 14.52
N LEU A 75 -9.17 -8.76 14.09
CA LEU A 75 -10.21 -9.68 14.48
C LEU A 75 -10.34 -10.81 13.46
N HIS A 76 -10.50 -12.03 13.96
CA HIS A 76 -10.72 -13.22 13.16
C HIS A 76 -11.56 -14.21 13.95
N GLU A 77 -12.36 -14.99 13.23
CA GLU A 77 -13.22 -16.02 13.80
C GLU A 77 -12.39 -17.27 14.06
N THR A 78 -12.18 -17.57 15.34
CA THR A 78 -11.54 -18.78 15.84
C THR A 78 -12.10 -19.04 17.24
N THR A 79 -12.32 -20.33 17.52
CA THR A 79 -12.71 -20.79 18.85
C THR A 79 -11.54 -20.58 19.79
N LYS A 80 -11.82 -20.06 20.98
CA LYS A 80 -10.81 -19.81 22.00
C LYS A 80 -11.40 -19.92 23.39
N THR A 81 -10.61 -20.43 24.32
CA THR A 81 -10.85 -20.33 25.75
C THR A 81 -10.08 -19.14 26.31
N THR A 82 -10.62 -18.58 27.37
CA THR A 82 -10.08 -17.43 28.05
C THR A 82 -9.53 -17.85 29.41
N VAL A 83 -8.81 -16.95 30.05
CA VAL A 83 -8.33 -17.12 31.42
C VAL A 83 -9.47 -17.45 32.39
N ASN A 84 -10.69 -16.94 32.15
CA ASN A 84 -11.87 -17.22 32.98
C ASN A 84 -12.35 -18.67 32.85
N ASP A 85 -12.16 -19.31 31.69
CA ASP A 85 -12.55 -20.71 31.49
C ASP A 85 -11.62 -21.68 32.24
N HIS A 86 -10.47 -21.18 32.72
CA HIS A 86 -9.42 -21.96 33.38
C HIS A 86 -8.89 -21.29 34.67
N GLU A 87 -9.78 -20.81 35.53
CA GLU A 87 -9.41 -20.08 36.76
C GLU A 87 -8.38 -20.82 37.65
N SER A 88 -8.42 -22.15 37.66
CA SER A 88 -7.48 -22.98 38.45
C SER A 88 -6.01 -22.83 38.03
N ARG A 89 -5.74 -22.49 36.76
CA ARG A 89 -4.39 -22.20 36.24
C ARG A 89 -3.95 -20.78 36.57
N TYR A 90 -4.92 -19.89 36.71
CA TYR A 90 -4.77 -18.44 36.74
C TYR A 90 -5.23 -17.88 38.08
N ARG A 91 -4.45 -18.16 39.13
CA ARG A 91 -4.72 -17.65 40.48
C ARG A 91 -4.91 -16.13 40.48
N ILE A 92 -5.85 -15.63 41.28
CA ILE A 92 -6.26 -14.22 41.32
C ILE A 92 -5.08 -13.23 41.42
N TYR A 93 -4.02 -13.57 42.17
CA TYR A 93 -2.85 -12.70 42.32
C TYR A 93 -2.05 -12.51 41.03
N ARG A 94 -2.13 -13.45 40.08
CA ARG A 94 -1.47 -13.39 38.76
C ARG A 94 -2.09 -12.34 37.83
N PHE A 95 -3.11 -11.61 38.24
CA PHE A 95 -3.75 -10.58 37.42
C PHE A 95 -4.07 -9.34 38.24
N ARG A 96 -3.39 -9.12 39.38
CA ARG A 96 -3.71 -7.98 40.23
C ARG A 96 -3.40 -6.64 39.56
N HIS A 97 -2.40 -6.60 38.69
CA HIS A 97 -2.00 -5.40 37.95
C HIS A 97 -2.76 -5.19 36.64
N ILE A 98 -3.46 -6.20 36.13
CA ILE A 98 -4.24 -6.11 34.89
C ILE A 98 -5.71 -6.22 35.29
N SER A 99 -6.48 -5.14 35.13
CA SER A 99 -7.84 -5.03 35.68
C SER A 99 -8.67 -6.31 35.53
N GLN A 100 -9.23 -6.79 36.65
CA GLN A 100 -9.99 -8.05 36.72
C GLN A 100 -11.19 -8.06 35.75
N GLU A 101 -11.75 -6.88 35.48
CA GLU A 101 -12.91 -6.70 34.59
C GLU A 101 -12.64 -7.08 33.12
N HIS A 102 -11.36 -7.20 32.73
CA HIS A 102 -10.96 -7.54 31.37
C HIS A 102 -10.48 -8.99 31.22
N LYS A 103 -10.50 -9.80 32.28
CA LYS A 103 -10.01 -11.19 32.24
C LYS A 103 -10.68 -12.06 31.19
N ALA A 104 -11.97 -11.85 30.93
CA ALA A 104 -12.71 -12.54 29.88
C ALA A 104 -12.16 -12.27 28.46
N LYS A 105 -11.27 -11.28 28.30
CA LYS A 105 -10.61 -10.98 27.03
C LYS A 105 -9.22 -11.59 26.91
N PHE A 106 -8.66 -12.13 28.00
CA PHE A 106 -7.32 -12.71 27.99
C PHE A 106 -7.40 -14.17 27.56
N VAL A 107 -6.69 -14.52 26.49
CA VAL A 107 -6.73 -15.88 25.95
C VAL A 107 -5.84 -16.80 26.78
N ASP A 108 -6.29 -18.03 27.05
CA ASP A 108 -5.45 -19.02 27.76
C ASP A 108 -4.22 -19.38 26.91
N TRP A 109 -3.04 -19.32 27.53
CA TRP A 109 -1.76 -19.48 26.82
C TRP A 109 -1.48 -20.91 26.36
N LYS A 110 -2.20 -21.91 26.91
CA LYS A 110 -1.87 -23.33 26.76
C LYS A 110 -2.76 -24.03 25.74
N ASP A 111 -4.08 -23.79 25.76
CA ASP A 111 -5.05 -24.59 25.01
C ASP A 111 -5.48 -23.95 23.67
N ASN A 112 -4.94 -22.78 23.32
CA ASN A 112 -5.40 -21.98 22.19
C ASN A 112 -4.40 -21.91 21.02
N LYS A 113 -3.72 -23.01 20.70
CA LYS A 113 -2.64 -23.04 19.67
C LYS A 113 -3.04 -22.36 18.36
N GLU A 114 -4.17 -22.77 17.78
CA GLU A 114 -4.66 -22.22 16.51
C GLU A 114 -4.94 -20.72 16.61
N TRP A 115 -5.55 -20.27 17.71
CA TRP A 115 -5.80 -18.86 17.97
C TRP A 115 -4.49 -18.07 18.04
N TRP A 116 -3.49 -18.58 18.75
CA TRP A 116 -2.19 -17.92 18.91
C TRP A 116 -1.43 -17.80 17.58
N GLU A 117 -1.39 -18.87 16.79
CA GLU A 117 -0.79 -18.89 15.46
C GLU A 117 -1.50 -17.90 14.52
N LYS A 118 -2.84 -17.95 14.47
CA LYS A 118 -3.62 -17.06 13.61
C LYS A 118 -3.50 -15.60 14.05
N THR A 119 -3.56 -15.34 15.36
CA THR A 119 -3.41 -14.00 15.95
C THR A 119 -2.05 -13.41 15.62
N TYR A 120 -0.98 -14.18 15.78
CA TYR A 120 0.35 -13.73 15.42
C TYR A 120 0.43 -13.37 13.94
N GLU A 121 -0.03 -14.26 13.05
CA GLU A 121 0.01 -14.04 11.61
C GLU A 121 -0.76 -12.78 11.18
N VAL A 122 -1.93 -12.57 11.78
CA VAL A 122 -2.80 -11.42 11.49
C VAL A 122 -2.24 -10.11 12.05
N ARG A 123 -1.67 -10.15 13.26
CA ARG A 123 -1.26 -8.94 14.00
C ARG A 123 0.23 -8.61 13.89
N LYS A 124 1.08 -9.50 13.34
CA LYS A 124 2.53 -9.28 13.20
C LYS A 124 2.88 -8.03 12.40
N TYR A 125 2.06 -7.67 11.41
CA TYR A 125 2.28 -6.45 10.63
C TYR A 125 2.14 -5.21 11.51
N MET A 126 1.15 -5.20 12.40
CA MET A 126 0.94 -4.10 13.35
C MET A 126 2.03 -4.07 14.41
N LEU A 127 2.44 -5.24 14.90
CA LEU A 127 3.55 -5.37 15.83
C LEU A 127 4.83 -4.69 15.29
N LYS A 128 5.09 -4.85 13.98
CA LYS A 128 6.26 -4.29 13.29
C LYS A 128 6.14 -2.79 12.97
N ASN A 129 4.93 -2.27 12.80
CA ASN A 129 4.71 -0.92 12.24
C ASN A 129 4.09 0.10 13.21
N ALA A 130 3.56 -0.31 14.36
CA ALA A 130 2.84 0.59 15.28
C ALA A 130 3.75 1.49 16.16
N ASN A 131 5.05 1.57 15.86
CA ASN A 131 6.04 2.43 16.52
C ASN A 131 6.00 2.37 18.07
N PHE A 132 6.09 1.16 18.63
CA PHE A 132 6.09 1.00 20.09
C PHE A 132 7.36 1.57 20.72
N ARG A 133 7.23 2.21 21.90
CA ARG A 133 8.38 2.71 22.67
C ARG A 133 9.38 1.62 23.07
N LYS A 134 8.89 0.40 23.26
CA LYS A 134 9.69 -0.78 23.61
C LYS A 134 9.21 -1.95 22.75
N TYR A 135 10.15 -2.69 22.17
CA TYR A 135 9.87 -3.88 21.37
C TYR A 135 10.13 -5.15 22.18
N VAL A 136 9.36 -6.18 21.86
CA VAL A 136 9.58 -7.56 22.28
C VAL A 136 9.78 -8.40 21.02
N ASN A 137 10.74 -9.32 21.05
CA ASN A 137 10.99 -10.20 19.92
C ASN A 137 10.05 -11.41 19.99
N ILE A 138 8.94 -11.33 19.24
CA ILE A 138 7.97 -12.41 19.10
C ILE A 138 8.21 -13.14 17.78
N GLU A 139 8.66 -14.38 17.83
CA GLU A 139 9.12 -15.15 16.66
C GLU A 139 8.04 -16.05 16.04
N GLY A 140 6.97 -16.32 16.78
CA GLY A 140 5.84 -17.13 16.32
C GLY A 140 4.63 -17.02 17.22
N GLY A 141 3.56 -17.73 16.86
CA GLY A 141 2.30 -17.71 17.63
C GLY A 141 2.33 -18.55 18.89
N TYR A 142 2.70 -19.83 18.79
CA TYR A 142 2.55 -20.78 19.88
C TYR A 142 3.79 -21.63 20.10
N GLU A 143 4.18 -21.79 21.36
CA GLU A 143 5.19 -22.76 21.81
C GLU A 143 4.84 -23.26 23.22
N ASN A 144 4.99 -24.56 23.45
CA ASN A 144 4.69 -25.23 24.73
C ASN A 144 5.96 -25.57 25.54
N LEU A 145 7.14 -25.18 25.04
CA LEU A 145 8.40 -25.33 25.76
C LEU A 145 8.54 -24.31 26.91
N PRO A 146 9.30 -24.64 27.96
CA PRO A 146 9.65 -23.69 29.02
C PRO A 146 10.39 -22.47 28.45
N TYR A 147 9.96 -21.28 28.85
CA TYR A 147 10.50 -20.02 28.32
C TYR A 147 11.16 -19.12 29.38
N ALA A 148 11.36 -19.65 30.59
CA ALA A 148 12.10 -18.93 31.63
C ALA A 148 13.49 -18.56 31.10
N ASN A 149 13.76 -17.24 31.02
CA ASN A 149 14.99 -16.63 30.51
C ASN A 149 15.20 -16.65 28.98
N GLN A 150 14.19 -16.97 28.18
CA GLN A 150 14.30 -16.85 26.72
C GLN A 150 14.28 -15.38 26.27
N THR A 151 15.19 -15.02 25.37
CA THR A 151 15.23 -13.69 24.75
C THR A 151 14.26 -13.55 23.58
N LYS A 152 13.79 -14.69 23.06
CA LYS A 152 12.88 -14.85 21.94
C LYS A 152 11.66 -15.61 22.46
N LEU A 153 10.48 -15.01 22.36
CA LEU A 153 9.25 -15.60 22.87
C LEU A 153 8.30 -15.91 21.73
N HIS A 154 7.51 -16.96 21.89
CA HIS A 154 6.27 -17.07 21.12
C HIS A 154 5.18 -16.22 21.75
N LEU A 155 4.15 -15.89 20.98
CA LEU A 155 3.11 -14.97 21.43
C LEU A 155 2.41 -15.46 22.70
N ASN A 156 2.07 -16.75 22.78
CA ASN A 156 1.46 -17.33 23.98
C ASN A 156 2.35 -17.20 25.24
N GLN A 157 3.67 -17.41 25.09
CA GLN A 157 4.65 -17.27 26.17
C GLN A 157 4.82 -15.80 26.61
N PHE A 158 4.84 -14.88 25.65
CA PHE A 158 4.82 -13.44 25.94
C PHE A 158 3.59 -13.07 26.78
N CYS A 159 2.41 -13.53 26.37
CA CYS A 159 1.17 -13.22 27.08
C CYS A 159 1.14 -13.82 28.50
N ASP A 160 1.61 -15.06 28.69
CA ASP A 160 1.71 -15.65 30.03
C ASP A 160 2.70 -14.91 30.94
N HIS A 161 3.83 -14.45 30.38
CA HIS A 161 4.78 -13.63 31.14
C HIS A 161 4.19 -12.28 31.58
N VAL A 162 3.44 -11.64 30.68
CA VAL A 162 2.74 -10.38 30.97
C VAL A 162 1.67 -10.59 32.04
N TYR A 163 0.93 -11.70 31.98
CA TYR A 163 -0.05 -12.05 33.01
C TYR A 163 0.64 -12.06 34.37
N TRP A 164 1.75 -12.79 34.55
CA TRP A 164 2.38 -12.91 35.87
C TRP A 164 3.10 -11.63 36.37
N SER A 165 3.72 -10.84 35.48
CA SER A 165 4.68 -9.79 35.89
C SER A 165 4.17 -8.36 35.67
N GLN A 166 3.93 -7.64 36.76
CA GLN A 166 3.49 -6.24 36.73
C GLN A 166 4.48 -5.32 36.01
N THR A 167 5.78 -5.43 36.33
CA THR A 167 6.82 -4.59 35.70
C THR A 167 6.94 -4.87 34.21
N TYR A 168 6.72 -6.12 33.80
CA TYR A 168 6.73 -6.51 32.39
C TYR A 168 5.47 -6.03 31.66
N PHE A 169 4.30 -6.12 32.29
CA PHE A 169 3.05 -5.56 31.77
C PHE A 169 3.18 -4.06 31.53
N GLU A 170 3.60 -3.28 32.52
CA GLU A 170 3.74 -1.82 32.37
C GLU A 170 4.71 -1.45 31.23
N LYS A 171 5.79 -2.23 31.06
CA LYS A 171 6.76 -2.03 29.98
C LYS A 171 6.20 -2.32 28.58
N TYR A 172 5.28 -3.26 28.45
CA TYR A 172 4.76 -3.77 27.17
C TYR A 172 3.25 -3.63 27.00
N LYS A 173 2.61 -2.76 27.78
CA LYS A 173 1.14 -2.62 27.90
C LYS A 173 0.43 -2.51 26.54
N SER A 174 0.90 -1.64 25.64
CA SER A 174 0.26 -1.48 24.32
C SER A 174 0.43 -2.72 23.43
N ILE A 175 1.54 -3.44 23.53
CA ILE A 175 1.74 -4.70 22.79
C ILE A 175 0.86 -5.81 23.37
N PHE A 176 0.74 -5.85 24.69
CA PHE A 176 -0.16 -6.77 25.37
C PHE A 176 -1.61 -6.61 24.89
N TRP A 177 -2.13 -5.39 24.91
CA TRP A 177 -3.50 -5.15 24.46
C TRP A 177 -3.68 -5.47 22.98
N LEU A 178 -2.68 -5.20 22.12
CA LEU A 178 -2.74 -5.60 20.72
C LEU A 178 -2.75 -7.12 20.54
N MET A 179 -1.90 -7.85 21.25
CA MET A 179 -1.54 -9.22 20.88
C MET A 179 -2.17 -10.30 21.78
N CYS A 180 -2.48 -9.99 23.04
CA CYS A 180 -2.90 -10.96 24.06
C CYS A 180 -4.40 -10.94 24.37
N THR A 181 -5.15 -9.99 23.78
CA THR A 181 -6.59 -9.91 23.98
C THR A 181 -7.40 -10.29 22.74
N THR A 182 -8.62 -10.76 22.99
CA THR A 182 -9.55 -11.15 21.93
C THR A 182 -9.94 -9.99 21.01
N ASP A 183 -10.09 -8.79 21.55
CA ASP A 183 -10.56 -7.59 20.84
C ASP A 183 -9.44 -6.66 20.37
N ALA A 184 -8.20 -6.92 20.77
CA ALA A 184 -7.02 -6.11 20.49
C ALA A 184 -7.13 -4.63 20.93
N LYS A 185 -7.96 -4.32 21.94
CA LYS A 185 -8.26 -2.94 22.38
C LYS A 185 -7.70 -2.68 23.77
N ASN A 186 -6.95 -1.58 23.89
CA ASN A 186 -6.54 -1.04 25.19
C ASN A 186 -7.70 -0.22 25.78
N PRO A 187 -8.21 -0.55 26.96
CA PRO A 187 -9.32 0.17 27.62
C PRO A 187 -8.94 1.60 28.04
N ASP A 188 -7.66 1.87 28.26
CA ASP A 188 -7.17 3.15 28.79
C ASP A 188 -6.74 4.15 27.69
N GLU A 189 -6.84 3.77 26.42
CA GLU A 189 -6.32 4.56 25.28
C GLU A 189 -7.44 5.33 24.55
N GLY A 190 -7.20 6.62 24.28
CA GLY A 190 -8.07 7.46 23.43
C GLY A 190 -8.02 7.07 21.94
N GLU A 191 -8.88 7.69 21.11
CA GLU A 191 -9.08 7.27 19.71
C GLU A 191 -7.80 7.28 18.84
N GLU A 192 -6.81 8.11 19.17
CA GLU A 192 -5.58 8.28 18.39
C GLU A 192 -4.62 7.09 18.48
N ALA A 193 -4.69 6.33 19.57
CA ALA A 193 -3.86 5.15 19.80
C ALA A 193 -4.42 3.86 19.18
N LYS A 194 -5.52 3.96 18.41
CA LYS A 194 -6.03 2.88 17.55
C LYS A 194 -4.93 2.41 16.58
N ILE A 195 -4.18 1.39 17.00
CA ILE A 195 -3.16 0.66 16.24
C ILE A 195 -3.83 0.09 15.00
N ILE A 196 -3.43 0.53 13.79
CA ILE A 196 -3.87 0.07 12.46
C ILE A 196 -5.23 -0.66 12.51
N SER A 197 -6.26 0.03 13.01
CA SER A 197 -7.53 -0.62 13.38
C SER A 197 -8.54 -0.66 12.24
N GLN A 198 -8.13 -0.13 11.09
CA GLN A 198 -9.00 0.13 9.95
C GLN A 198 -8.27 -0.26 8.67
N ALA A 199 -8.68 -1.38 8.08
CA ALA A 199 -8.32 -1.75 6.73
C ALA A 199 -9.49 -1.51 5.78
N LYS A 200 -9.16 -1.21 4.53
CA LYS A 200 -10.13 -1.19 3.44
C LYS A 200 -10.38 -2.62 2.98
N LYS A 201 -11.64 -2.95 2.72
CA LYS A 201 -12.07 -4.23 2.20
C LYS A 201 -12.94 -3.98 0.99
N ALA A 202 -12.48 -4.38 -0.19
CA ALA A 202 -13.15 -4.07 -1.44
C ALA A 202 -13.19 -5.27 -2.38
N LYS A 203 -14.21 -5.29 -3.25
CA LYS A 203 -14.38 -6.29 -4.31
C LYS A 203 -13.71 -5.81 -5.58
N PHE A 204 -12.69 -6.54 -6.00
CA PHE A 204 -11.91 -6.28 -7.20
C PHE A 204 -12.25 -7.29 -8.29
N PRO A 205 -12.45 -6.86 -9.55
CA PRO A 205 -12.74 -7.79 -10.63
C PRO A 205 -11.54 -8.67 -10.96
N LYS A 206 -11.78 -9.97 -11.12
CA LYS A 206 -10.83 -11.03 -11.46
C LYS A 206 -11.40 -11.85 -12.63
N GLY A 207 -11.30 -11.30 -13.84
CA GLY A 207 -11.96 -11.87 -15.01
C GLY A 207 -13.49 -11.84 -14.87
N ASN A 208 -14.13 -13.02 -14.80
CA ASN A 208 -15.59 -13.15 -14.70
C ASN A 208 -16.12 -13.17 -13.26
N GLN A 209 -15.24 -13.16 -12.26
CA GLN A 209 -15.59 -13.19 -10.84
C GLN A 209 -15.02 -11.98 -10.12
N ASP A 210 -15.54 -11.67 -8.94
CA ASP A 210 -14.98 -10.64 -8.05
C ASP A 210 -14.22 -11.32 -6.91
N GLU A 211 -13.06 -10.77 -6.57
CA GLU A 211 -12.23 -11.18 -5.43
C GLU A 211 -12.29 -10.11 -4.35
N GLU A 212 -12.52 -10.52 -3.11
CA GLU A 212 -12.56 -9.62 -1.97
C GLU A 212 -11.15 -9.49 -1.38
N ILE A 213 -10.59 -8.27 -1.44
CA ILE A 213 -9.22 -8.01 -1.01
C ILE A 213 -9.23 -7.01 0.15
N ILE A 214 -8.51 -7.37 1.21
CA ILE A 214 -8.24 -6.50 2.36
C ILE A 214 -6.88 -5.85 2.16
N TYR A 215 -6.82 -4.53 2.24
CA TYR A 215 -5.58 -3.76 2.07
C TYR A 215 -5.55 -2.54 3.00
N LEU A 216 -4.36 -1.96 3.14
CA LEU A 216 -4.13 -0.78 3.96
C LEU A 216 -3.63 0.36 3.08
N THR A 217 -4.12 1.57 3.33
CA THR A 217 -3.54 2.77 2.76
C THR A 217 -2.29 3.19 3.56
N VAL A 218 -1.47 4.06 2.98
CA VAL A 218 -0.30 4.63 3.65
C VAL A 218 -0.70 5.34 4.95
N GLU A 219 -1.83 6.04 4.95
CA GLU A 219 -2.39 6.68 6.14
C GLU A 219 -2.77 5.66 7.22
N GLN A 220 -3.52 4.63 6.85
CA GLN A 220 -3.96 3.57 7.78
C GLN A 220 -2.78 2.79 8.38
N ALA A 221 -1.73 2.58 7.59
CA ALA A 221 -0.51 1.92 8.03
C ALA A 221 0.39 2.80 8.94
N LYS A 222 0.07 4.09 9.08
CA LYS A 222 0.84 5.08 9.87
C LYS A 222 2.33 5.15 9.50
N LYS A 223 2.67 4.96 8.22
CA LYS A 223 4.05 5.03 7.73
C LYS A 223 4.58 6.47 7.82
N THR A 224 5.75 6.64 8.44
CA THR A 224 6.37 7.96 8.65
C THR A 224 7.44 8.30 7.62
N ASN A 225 8.02 7.30 6.95
CA ASN A 225 9.07 7.43 5.94
C ASN A 225 8.54 7.73 4.53
N ILE A 226 7.47 8.50 4.41
CA ILE A 226 6.81 8.83 3.14
C ILE A 226 7.19 10.27 2.78
N TYR A 227 8.13 10.40 1.85
CA TYR A 227 8.74 11.69 1.52
C TYR A 227 8.23 12.26 0.20
N ASN A 228 7.72 11.41 -0.69
CA ASN A 228 7.23 11.85 -1.99
C ASN A 228 6.03 12.78 -1.86
N ALA A 229 6.10 13.97 -2.48
CA ALA A 229 5.03 14.97 -2.36
C ALA A 229 3.65 14.48 -2.84
N THR A 230 3.61 13.64 -3.88
CA THR A 230 2.35 13.08 -4.42
C THR A 230 1.73 12.13 -3.41
N THR A 231 2.48 11.15 -2.93
CA THR A 231 1.98 10.18 -1.94
C THR A 231 1.67 10.86 -0.61
N ASN A 232 2.52 11.79 -0.16
CA ASN A 232 2.37 12.48 1.11
C ASN A 232 1.11 13.36 1.17
N SER A 233 0.67 13.92 0.04
CA SER A 233 -0.57 14.70 -0.07
C SER A 233 -1.84 13.86 -0.24
N ALA A 234 -1.71 12.56 -0.51
CA ALA A 234 -2.83 11.65 -0.77
C ALA A 234 -2.66 10.28 -0.08
N LYS A 235 -2.19 10.27 1.18
CA LYS A 235 -1.86 9.05 1.92
C LYS A 235 -3.06 8.10 2.09
N ASP A 236 -4.27 8.62 2.03
CA ASP A 236 -5.53 7.87 2.11
C ASP A 236 -5.88 7.11 0.81
N LYS A 237 -5.18 7.41 -0.29
CA LYS A 237 -5.37 6.79 -1.61
C LYS A 237 -4.32 5.74 -1.94
N PHE A 238 -3.08 5.99 -1.56
CA PHE A 238 -1.97 5.09 -1.89
C PHE A 238 -1.96 3.85 -0.99
N VAL A 239 -1.82 2.66 -1.59
CA VAL A 239 -1.75 1.40 -0.86
C VAL A 239 -0.35 1.19 -0.31
N VAL A 240 -0.24 0.74 0.94
CA VAL A 240 1.05 0.53 1.59
C VAL A 240 1.79 -0.66 0.97
N TYR A 241 3.10 -0.49 0.74
CA TYR A 241 3.91 -1.42 -0.06
C TYR A 241 4.28 -2.74 0.62
N ASP A 242 4.12 -2.85 1.94
CA ASP A 242 4.52 -4.01 2.73
C ASP A 242 3.32 -4.71 3.39
N TYR A 243 2.12 -4.52 2.84
CA TYR A 243 0.91 -5.23 3.25
C TYR A 243 0.09 -5.72 2.05
N SER A 244 -0.59 -6.86 2.22
CA SER A 244 -1.52 -7.46 1.24
C SER A 244 -0.88 -7.82 -0.11
N SER A 245 -0.17 -8.95 -0.16
CA SER A 245 0.35 -9.51 -1.42
C SER A 245 -0.73 -9.65 -2.50
N ASN A 246 -1.94 -10.06 -2.09
CA ASN A 246 -3.09 -10.19 -2.98
C ASN A 246 -3.43 -8.90 -3.73
N TRP A 247 -3.36 -7.74 -3.06
CA TRP A 247 -3.65 -6.46 -3.70
C TRP A 247 -2.59 -6.12 -4.76
N TRP A 248 -1.32 -6.32 -4.43
CA TRP A 248 -0.20 -6.03 -5.34
C TRP A 248 -0.19 -6.94 -6.56
N GLU A 249 -0.47 -8.24 -6.38
CA GLU A 249 -0.65 -9.16 -7.49
C GLU A 249 -1.86 -8.81 -8.35
N TRP A 250 -2.98 -8.41 -7.73
CA TRP A 250 -4.15 -7.97 -8.48
C TRP A 250 -3.85 -6.72 -9.32
N SER A 251 -3.23 -5.69 -8.74
CA SER A 251 -2.89 -4.44 -9.45
C SER A 251 -1.93 -4.73 -10.61
N TYR A 252 -0.96 -5.62 -10.40
CA TYR A 252 -0.05 -6.08 -11.44
C TYR A 252 -0.77 -6.77 -12.60
N GLN A 253 -1.62 -7.76 -12.31
CA GLN A 253 -2.30 -8.57 -13.34
C GLN A 253 -3.36 -7.79 -14.12
N TYR A 254 -4.15 -6.95 -13.44
CA TYR A 254 -5.35 -6.35 -14.05
C TYR A 254 -5.18 -4.89 -14.45
N ARG A 255 -4.15 -4.19 -13.96
CA ARG A 255 -3.84 -2.82 -14.40
C ARG A 255 -2.56 -2.80 -15.22
N PHE A 256 -1.45 -3.22 -14.62
CA PHE A 256 -0.14 -3.08 -15.26
C PHE A 256 0.00 -3.96 -16.50
N GLN A 257 -0.31 -5.26 -16.41
CA GLN A 257 -0.20 -6.17 -17.55
C GLN A 257 -1.16 -5.81 -18.68
N GLU A 258 -2.36 -5.33 -18.38
CA GLU A 258 -3.31 -4.88 -19.39
C GLU A 258 -2.84 -3.59 -20.08
N ASP A 259 -2.29 -2.63 -19.34
CA ASP A 259 -1.70 -1.42 -19.92
C ASP A 259 -0.45 -1.75 -20.76
N LYS A 260 0.38 -2.71 -20.32
CA LYS A 260 1.59 -3.18 -21.02
C LYS A 260 1.26 -3.92 -22.32
N LYS A 261 0.22 -4.76 -22.34
CA LYS A 261 -0.25 -5.45 -23.57
C LYS A 261 -0.83 -4.48 -24.60
N ASN A 262 -1.51 -3.45 -24.13
CA ASN A 262 -2.16 -2.43 -24.97
C ASN A 262 -1.27 -1.21 -25.22
N GLU A 263 0.04 -1.30 -24.94
CA GLU A 263 1.01 -0.23 -25.12
C GLU A 263 1.31 -0.02 -26.61
N THR A 264 0.39 0.62 -27.33
CA THR A 264 0.58 1.08 -28.73
C THR A 264 0.85 2.59 -28.80
N SER A 265 1.13 3.22 -27.65
CA SER A 265 1.11 4.67 -27.43
C SER A 265 2.48 5.31 -27.67
N ALA A 266 2.48 6.54 -28.21
CA ALA A 266 3.65 7.44 -28.24
C ALA A 266 4.11 7.90 -26.83
N PHE A 267 3.37 7.52 -25.78
CA PHE A 267 3.63 7.82 -24.37
C PHE A 267 3.71 6.50 -23.59
N PRO A 268 4.93 5.97 -23.42
CA PRO A 268 5.15 4.66 -22.84
C PRO A 268 5.04 4.66 -21.30
N ILE A 269 4.91 3.47 -20.72
CA ILE A 269 5.10 3.24 -19.29
C ILE A 269 6.46 3.83 -18.88
N SER A 270 6.54 4.48 -17.73
CA SER A 270 7.80 5.07 -17.26
C SER A 270 8.89 4.02 -17.08
N GLY A 271 10.15 4.44 -17.24
CA GLY A 271 11.30 3.51 -17.24
C GLY A 271 11.42 2.65 -15.98
N LYS A 272 11.00 3.15 -14.80
CA LYS A 272 10.97 2.38 -13.56
C LYS A 272 9.91 1.28 -13.60
N PHE A 273 8.70 1.60 -14.06
CA PHE A 273 7.59 0.65 -14.10
C PHE A 273 7.71 -0.37 -15.24
N LYS A 274 8.41 -0.06 -16.34
CA LYS A 274 8.63 -1.02 -17.45
C LYS A 274 9.34 -2.30 -17.03
N LYS A 275 10.21 -2.21 -16.01
CA LYS A 275 11.02 -3.32 -15.52
C LYS A 275 10.25 -4.29 -14.62
N ILE A 276 8.96 -4.01 -14.36
CA ILE A 276 8.16 -4.84 -13.48
C ILE A 276 7.82 -6.18 -14.15
N ASP A 277 8.08 -7.27 -13.42
CA ASP A 277 7.83 -8.66 -13.85
C ASP A 277 6.93 -9.46 -12.88
N LYS A 278 6.63 -8.90 -11.70
CA LYS A 278 5.69 -9.48 -10.72
C LYS A 278 5.04 -8.42 -9.84
N GLY A 279 3.93 -8.78 -9.18
CA GLY A 279 3.22 -7.87 -8.29
C GLY A 279 3.89 -7.71 -6.93
N TRP A 280 4.27 -8.82 -6.30
CA TRP A 280 4.74 -8.85 -4.92
C TRP A 280 6.13 -9.46 -4.76
N ASP A 281 6.94 -8.86 -3.88
CA ASP A 281 8.14 -9.47 -3.32
C ASP A 281 8.30 -9.14 -1.84
N ASP A 282 8.45 -10.19 -1.03
CA ASP A 282 8.78 -10.09 0.40
C ASP A 282 10.25 -9.71 0.62
N SER A 283 11.15 -10.15 -0.27
CA SER A 283 12.57 -9.82 -0.23
C SER A 283 12.76 -8.32 -0.48
N ARG A 284 13.65 -7.67 0.26
CA ARG A 284 13.89 -6.21 0.14
C ARG A 284 14.82 -5.85 -1.01
N GLU A 285 15.25 -6.83 -1.80
CA GLU A 285 16.37 -6.67 -2.74
C GLU A 285 15.90 -6.59 -4.20
N ASN A 286 14.70 -7.10 -4.50
CA ASN A 286 14.25 -7.13 -5.88
C ASN A 286 13.59 -5.82 -6.33
N THR A 287 14.22 -5.14 -7.29
CA THR A 287 13.74 -3.88 -7.86
C THR A 287 12.68 -4.07 -8.95
N THR A 288 12.31 -5.31 -9.30
CA THR A 288 11.34 -5.64 -10.37
C THR A 288 9.92 -5.92 -9.88
N ALA A 289 9.67 -5.92 -8.57
CA ALA A 289 8.32 -6.12 -8.05
C ALA A 289 7.56 -4.80 -7.94
N LEU A 290 6.27 -4.80 -8.30
CA LEU A 290 5.43 -3.59 -8.29
C LEU A 290 5.39 -2.94 -6.89
N ASN A 291 5.23 -3.73 -5.83
CA ASN A 291 5.23 -3.20 -4.46
C ASN A 291 6.53 -2.48 -4.10
N LYS A 292 7.68 -2.90 -4.66
CA LYS A 292 8.98 -2.25 -4.43
C LYS A 292 9.15 -0.99 -5.26
N VAL A 293 8.75 -1.01 -6.53
CA VAL A 293 8.76 0.20 -7.36
C VAL A 293 7.89 1.29 -6.72
N CYS A 294 6.72 0.93 -6.18
CA CYS A 294 5.87 1.85 -5.44
C CYS A 294 6.49 2.28 -4.09
N LYS A 295 7.17 1.38 -3.36
CA LYS A 295 7.96 1.74 -2.16
C LYS A 295 8.98 2.83 -2.49
N ASP A 296 9.82 2.59 -3.49
CA ASP A 296 10.85 3.53 -3.93
C ASP A 296 10.20 4.84 -4.39
N PHE A 297 9.02 4.75 -5.01
CA PHE A 297 8.25 5.94 -5.36
C PHE A 297 7.79 6.75 -4.15
N TYR A 298 7.38 6.12 -3.05
CA TYR A 298 6.90 6.79 -1.84
C TYR A 298 8.04 7.39 -1.00
N GLU A 299 9.19 6.70 -0.98
CA GLU A 299 10.33 7.03 -0.11
C GLU A 299 11.33 8.02 -0.77
N GLN A 300 11.15 8.38 -2.05
CA GLN A 300 12.02 9.35 -2.71
C GLN A 300 11.57 10.81 -2.46
N THR A 301 12.55 11.70 -2.25
CA THR A 301 12.32 13.08 -1.77
C THR A 301 12.07 14.12 -2.86
N ASN A 302 12.32 13.85 -4.15
CA ASN A 302 11.83 14.55 -5.37
C ASN A 302 12.77 14.34 -6.58
N ASN A 303 12.19 13.99 -7.74
CA ASN A 303 12.62 14.24 -9.15
C ASN A 303 11.84 13.34 -10.11
N ASN A 304 10.54 13.14 -9.87
CA ASN A 304 9.75 12.21 -10.66
C ASN A 304 9.27 12.92 -11.91
N SER A 305 9.40 12.26 -13.05
CA SER A 305 8.69 12.71 -14.24
C SER A 305 7.18 12.64 -14.00
N GLN A 306 6.42 13.49 -14.71
CA GLN A 306 4.96 13.41 -14.69
C GLN A 306 4.48 12.00 -15.09
N ASP A 307 5.21 11.34 -15.98
CA ASP A 307 4.93 9.97 -16.40
C ASP A 307 4.98 8.97 -15.24
N GLU A 308 5.95 9.14 -14.35
CA GLU A 308 6.14 8.25 -13.21
C GLU A 308 5.10 8.53 -12.11
N ILE A 309 4.68 9.79 -11.96
CA ILE A 309 3.57 10.19 -11.08
C ILE A 309 2.26 9.57 -11.58
N ASP A 310 2.01 9.63 -12.89
CA ASP A 310 0.83 9.05 -13.53
C ASP A 310 0.76 7.52 -13.35
N ASP A 311 1.88 6.84 -13.51
CA ASP A 311 1.99 5.40 -13.30
C ASP A 311 1.82 5.03 -11.82
N ALA A 312 2.37 5.84 -10.91
CA ALA A 312 2.17 5.62 -9.48
C ALA A 312 0.70 5.78 -9.07
N TRP A 313 -0.01 6.80 -9.58
CA TRP A 313 -1.45 6.89 -9.40
C TRP A 313 -2.16 5.66 -9.96
N ARG A 314 -1.75 5.17 -11.12
CA ARG A 314 -2.39 4.02 -11.76
C ARG A 314 -2.22 2.72 -10.98
N TYR A 315 -1.00 2.40 -10.59
CA TYR A 315 -0.65 1.06 -10.11
C TYR A 315 -0.47 0.98 -8.59
N CYS A 316 -0.22 2.11 -7.93
CA CYS A 316 0.05 2.17 -6.49
C CYS A 316 -1.12 2.75 -5.68
N SER A 317 -2.10 3.42 -6.31
CA SER A 317 -3.30 3.92 -5.63
C SER A 317 -4.46 2.92 -5.67
N ASP A 318 -5.36 3.02 -4.69
CA ASP A 318 -6.48 2.10 -4.54
C ASP A 318 -7.46 2.15 -5.71
N LYS A 319 -7.82 3.34 -6.21
CA LYS A 319 -8.71 3.53 -7.37
C LYS A 319 -7.99 3.47 -8.72
N GLY A 320 -6.68 3.73 -8.75
CA GLY A 320 -5.92 3.78 -10.00
C GLY A 320 -5.99 5.13 -10.73
N GLU A 321 -6.51 6.17 -10.06
CA GLU A 321 -6.66 7.52 -10.59
C GLU A 321 -6.70 8.56 -9.47
N LYS A 322 -6.38 9.81 -9.80
CA LYS A 322 -6.52 10.94 -8.89
C LYS A 322 -7.99 11.36 -8.87
N ASP A 323 -8.61 11.39 -7.69
CA ASP A 323 -9.96 11.94 -7.53
C ASP A 323 -9.97 13.38 -8.08
N THR A 324 -10.81 13.64 -9.09
CA THR A 324 -11.00 14.97 -9.72
C THR A 324 -11.93 15.86 -8.95
#